data_AF-A0A353J8M0-F1
#
_entry.id   AF-A0A353J8M0-F1
#
_cell.length_a   1.000
_cell.length_b   1.000
_cell.length_c   1.000
_cell.angle_alpha   90.00
_cell.angle_beta   90.00
_cell.angle_gamma   90.00
#
_symmetry.space_group_name_H-M   'P 1'
#
loop_
_entity.id
_entity.type
_entity.pdbx_description
1 polymer ?
#
loop_
_entity_poly.entity_id
_entity_poly.type
_entity_poly.pdbx_seq_one_letter_code
_entity_poly.pdbx_strand_id
1 'polypeptide(L)'
;MSNEFDIALEQLKNVLYENDVIKNYLKTKKALENNNEIQELLSELRKHQRLMCKNVNNDEIYSFEKEKYLAIKEELNLNPLYQNFINLQNEVDVLLKEVRDYLK
;
A
#
# COMPACT_ATOMS: atom_id res chain seq x y z
N MET A 1 -14.29 -19.53 29.43
CA MET A 1 -13.64 -18.24 29.67
C MET A 1 -13.15 -17.74 28.33
N SER A 2 -13.82 -16.72 27.74
CA SER A 2 -13.12 -15.92 26.72
C SER A 2 -11.93 -15.33 27.46
N ASN A 3 -10.75 -15.58 26.93
CA ASN A 3 -9.49 -15.34 27.60
C ASN A 3 -9.40 -13.82 27.85
N GLU A 4 -9.02 -13.36 29.03
CA GLU A 4 -8.86 -11.91 29.30
C GLU A 4 -7.98 -11.23 28.22
N PHE A 5 -7.06 -12.02 27.66
CA PHE A 5 -6.26 -11.70 26.49
C PHE A 5 -7.08 -11.38 25.22
N ASP A 6 -8.12 -12.17 24.91
CA ASP A 6 -8.99 -11.94 23.73
C ASP A 6 -9.74 -10.63 23.87
N ILE A 7 -10.20 -10.30 25.09
CA ILE A 7 -10.87 -9.05 25.41
C ILE A 7 -9.91 -7.87 25.21
N ALA A 8 -8.68 -7.97 25.70
CA ALA A 8 -7.66 -6.94 25.54
C ALA A 8 -7.27 -6.72 24.06
N LEU A 9 -7.18 -7.79 23.26
CA LEU A 9 -6.92 -7.69 21.84
C LEU A 9 -8.04 -6.97 21.08
N GLU A 10 -9.31 -7.27 21.40
CA GLU A 10 -10.43 -6.60 20.75
C GLU A 10 -10.49 -5.11 21.14
N GLN A 11 -10.16 -4.77 22.39
CA GLN A 11 -10.04 -3.37 22.82
C GLN A 11 -8.92 -2.63 22.07
N LEU A 12 -7.73 -3.23 21.96
CA LEU A 12 -6.62 -2.66 21.21
C LEU A 12 -6.99 -2.42 19.74
N LYS A 13 -7.64 -3.40 19.11
CA LYS A 13 -8.14 -3.29 17.75
C LYS A 13 -9.10 -2.10 17.61
N ASN A 14 -10.08 -1.96 18.50
CA ASN A 14 -11.02 -0.84 18.46
C ASN A 14 -10.29 0.51 18.58
N VAL A 15 -9.32 0.63 19.49
CA VAL A 15 -8.50 1.85 19.63
C VAL A 15 -7.72 2.16 18.35
N LEU A 16 -7.15 1.14 17.70
CA LEU A 16 -6.46 1.31 16.42
C LEU A 16 -7.39 1.80 15.32
N TYR A 17 -8.60 1.24 15.20
CA TYR A 17 -9.56 1.71 14.19
C TYR A 17 -10.11 3.11 14.48
N GLU A 18 -10.06 3.56 15.74
CA GLU A 18 -10.41 4.92 16.12
C GLU A 18 -9.29 5.94 15.87
N ASN A 19 -8.05 5.50 15.65
CA ASN A 19 -6.91 6.35 15.36
C ASN A 19 -7.06 7.09 14.02
N ASP A 20 -6.79 8.40 14.03
CA ASP A 20 -6.97 9.26 12.85
C ASP A 20 -6.09 8.85 11.65
N VAL A 21 -4.86 8.38 11.89
CA VAL A 21 -3.96 7.90 10.83
C VAL A 21 -4.57 6.70 10.12
N ILE A 22 -5.09 5.72 10.88
CA ILE A 22 -5.74 4.53 10.34
C ILE A 22 -7.03 4.89 9.61
N LYS A 23 -7.87 5.78 10.18
CA LYS A 23 -9.09 6.26 9.52
C LYS A 23 -8.78 6.95 8.19
N ASN A 24 -7.80 7.85 8.18
CA ASN A 24 -7.39 8.58 6.98
C ASN A 24 -6.80 7.64 5.93
N TYR A 25 -5.98 6.66 6.34
CA TYR A 25 -5.49 5.62 5.46
C TYR A 25 -6.65 4.84 4.80
N LEU A 26 -7.62 4.35 5.58
CA LEU A 26 -8.76 3.59 5.06
C LEU A 26 -9.63 4.42 4.11
N LYS A 27 -9.87 5.70 4.45
CA LYS A 27 -10.60 6.64 3.59
C LYS A 27 -9.87 6.87 2.26
N THR A 28 -8.57 7.14 2.31
CA THR A 28 -7.75 7.39 1.12
C THR A 28 -7.63 6.14 0.26
N LYS A 29 -7.49 4.96 0.89
CA LYS A 29 -7.52 3.66 0.21
C LYS A 29 -8.81 3.47 -0.58
N LYS A 30 -9.96 3.74 0.02
CA LYS A 30 -11.26 3.65 -0.66
C LYS A 30 -11.37 4.67 -1.80
N ALA A 31 -10.84 5.87 -1.63
CA ALA A 31 -10.81 6.87 -2.70
C ALA A 31 -9.94 6.41 -3.89
N LEU A 32 -8.80 5.77 -3.62
CA LEU A 32 -7.96 5.15 -4.65
C LEU A 32 -8.65 3.99 -5.36
N GLU A 33 -9.32 3.11 -4.62
CA GLU A 33 -10.06 1.96 -5.19
C GLU A 33 -11.19 2.41 -6.14
N ASN A 34 -11.77 3.58 -5.88
CA ASN A 34 -12.81 4.18 -6.74
C ASN A 34 -12.24 5.08 -7.85
N ASN A 35 -10.93 5.28 -7.92
CA ASN A 35 -10.29 6.08 -8.96
C ASN A 35 -9.84 5.16 -10.11
N ASN A 36 -10.65 5.07 -11.16
CA ASN A 36 -10.41 4.17 -12.29
C ASN A 36 -9.05 4.41 -12.96
N GLU A 37 -8.66 5.67 -13.17
CA GLU A 37 -7.39 6.04 -13.80
C GLU A 37 -6.20 5.49 -12.99
N ILE A 38 -6.20 5.69 -11.67
CA ILE A 38 -5.13 5.16 -10.81
C ILE A 38 -5.19 3.63 -10.76
N GLN A 39 -6.37 3.00 -10.76
CA GLN A 39 -6.48 1.55 -10.79
C GLN A 39 -5.93 0.96 -12.10
N GLU A 40 -6.18 1.61 -13.23
CA GLU A 40 -5.62 1.24 -14.52
C GLU A 40 -4.10 1.33 -14.51
N LEU A 41 -3.54 2.47 -14.08
CA LEU A 41 -2.09 2.66 -13.94
C LEU A 41 -1.46 1.60 -13.01
N LEU A 42 -2.08 1.31 -11.86
CA LEU A 42 -1.59 0.27 -10.95
C LEU A 42 -1.65 -1.14 -11.55
N SER A 43 -2.67 -1.42 -12.37
CA SER A 43 -2.80 -2.68 -13.10
C SER A 43 -1.70 -2.82 -14.15
N GLU A 44 -1.46 -1.77 -14.93
CA GLU A 44 -0.40 -1.74 -15.94
C GLU A 44 1.00 -1.83 -15.31
N LEU A 45 1.24 -1.11 -14.21
CA LEU A 45 2.49 -1.19 -13.45
C LEU A 45 2.80 -2.64 -13.04
N ARG A 46 1.79 -3.35 -12.50
CA ARG A 46 1.93 -4.77 -12.11
C ARG A 46 2.13 -5.69 -13.31
N LYS A 47 1.50 -5.41 -14.44
CA LYS A 47 1.70 -6.15 -15.70
C LYS A 47 3.16 -6.05 -16.14
N HIS A 48 3.70 -4.83 -16.24
CA HIS A 48 5.08 -4.60 -16.66
C HIS A 48 6.09 -5.20 -15.66
N GLN A 49 5.84 -5.05 -14.35
CA GLN A 49 6.65 -5.72 -13.33
C GLN A 49 6.70 -7.25 -13.49
N ARG A 50 5.55 -7.88 -13.77
CA ARG A 50 5.50 -9.33 -14.04
C ARG A 50 6.24 -9.72 -15.31
N LEU A 51 6.16 -8.89 -16.35
CA LEU A 51 6.88 -9.12 -17.61
C LEU A 51 8.39 -8.99 -17.42
N MET A 52 8.86 -8.02 -16.63
CA MET A 52 10.27 -7.93 -16.22
C MET A 52 10.72 -9.20 -15.50
N CYS A 53 9.96 -9.68 -14.50
CA CYS A 53 10.32 -10.90 -13.78
C CYS A 53 10.37 -12.15 -14.69
N LYS A 54 9.43 -12.26 -15.63
CA LYS A 54 9.40 -13.36 -16.61
C LYS A 54 10.57 -13.32 -17.60
N ASN A 55 11.04 -12.13 -17.93
CA ASN A 55 12.09 -11.91 -18.93
C ASN A 55 13.41 -11.49 -18.29
N VAL A 56 13.68 -11.89 -17.04
CA VAL A 56 14.89 -11.48 -16.31
C VAL A 56 16.21 -11.87 -17.00
N ASN A 57 16.19 -12.87 -17.86
CA ASN A 57 17.35 -13.33 -18.65
C ASN A 57 17.33 -12.84 -20.11
N ASN A 58 16.37 -12.01 -20.49
CA ASN A 58 16.31 -11.38 -21.81
C ASN A 58 16.42 -9.86 -21.62
N ASP A 59 17.65 -9.35 -21.77
CA ASP A 59 17.99 -7.97 -21.47
C ASP A 59 17.19 -6.95 -22.29
N GLU A 60 16.91 -7.25 -23.56
CA GLU A 60 16.14 -6.36 -24.45
C GLU A 60 14.70 -6.21 -23.95
N ILE A 61 14.03 -7.33 -23.70
CA ILE A 61 12.64 -7.32 -23.21
C ILE A 61 12.60 -6.75 -21.79
N TYR A 62 13.52 -7.15 -20.92
CA TYR A 62 13.59 -6.61 -19.56
C TYR A 62 13.73 -5.08 -19.56
N SER A 63 14.63 -4.54 -20.37
CA SER A 63 14.88 -3.09 -20.45
C SER A 63 13.67 -2.34 -20.99
N PHE A 64 13.03 -2.86 -22.04
CA PHE A 64 11.79 -2.29 -22.58
C PHE A 64 10.67 -2.25 -21.54
N GLU A 65 10.43 -3.38 -20.84
CA GLU A 65 9.40 -3.46 -19.81
C GLU A 65 9.72 -2.59 -18.59
N LYS A 66 11.01 -2.43 -18.26
CA LYS A 66 11.48 -1.53 -17.20
C LYS A 66 11.20 -0.07 -17.52
N GLU A 67 11.42 0.38 -18.75
CA GLU A 67 11.10 1.76 -19.16
C GLU A 67 9.60 2.05 -19.00
N LYS A 68 8.74 1.12 -19.43
CA LYS A 68 7.29 1.24 -19.23
C LYS A 68 6.91 1.28 -17.76
N TYR A 69 7.48 0.40 -16.94
CA TYR A 69 7.28 0.40 -15.50
C TYR A 69 7.68 1.73 -14.86
N LEU A 70 8.83 2.31 -15.24
CA LEU A 70 9.31 3.58 -14.68
C LEU A 70 8.42 4.75 -15.09
N ALA A 71 8.00 4.83 -16.35
CA ALA A 71 7.09 5.88 -16.82
C ALA A 71 5.76 5.89 -16.05
N ILE A 72 5.13 4.72 -15.87
CA ILE A 72 3.88 4.60 -15.09
C ILE A 72 4.10 4.95 -13.62
N LYS A 73 5.25 4.54 -13.06
CA LYS A 73 5.61 4.86 -11.68
C LYS A 73 5.77 6.37 -11.48
N GLU A 74 6.39 7.06 -12.43
CA GLU A 74 6.50 8.53 -12.41
C GLU A 74 5.14 9.19 -12.48
N GLU A 75 4.26 8.73 -13.37
CA GLU A 75 2.89 9.25 -13.49
C GLU A 75 2.08 9.07 -12.20
N LEU A 76 2.12 7.88 -11.60
CA LEU A 76 1.53 7.63 -10.28
C LEU A 76 2.12 8.55 -9.21
N ASN A 77 3.43 8.80 -9.25
CA ASN A 77 4.09 9.65 -8.27
C ASN A 77 3.71 11.13 -8.39
N LEU A 78 3.27 11.59 -9.55
CA LEU A 78 2.74 12.93 -9.74
C LEU A 78 1.29 13.06 -9.23
N ASN A 79 0.59 11.95 -9.00
CA ASN A 79 -0.79 11.97 -8.52
C ASN A 79 -0.86 12.25 -7.00
N PRO A 80 -1.50 13.35 -6.55
CA PRO A 80 -1.54 13.71 -5.13
C PRO A 80 -2.26 12.68 -4.26
N LEU A 81 -3.29 12.02 -4.79
CA LEU A 81 -4.04 11.00 -4.05
C LEU A 81 -3.18 9.77 -3.79
N TYR A 82 -2.39 9.35 -4.78
CA TYR A 82 -1.45 8.25 -4.63
C TYR A 82 -0.31 8.58 -3.66
N GLN A 83 0.27 9.78 -3.76
CA GLN A 83 1.30 10.23 -2.80
C GLN A 83 0.78 10.28 -1.36
N ASN A 84 -0.41 10.84 -1.17
CA ASN A 84 -1.04 10.87 0.16
C ASN A 84 -1.26 9.47 0.73
N PHE A 85 -1.69 8.52 -0.11
CA PHE A 85 -1.85 7.13 0.30
C PHE A 85 -0.52 6.49 0.74
N ILE A 86 0.56 6.68 -0.02
CA ILE A 86 1.87 6.13 0.32
C ILE A 86 2.39 6.71 1.65
N ASN A 87 2.20 8.01 1.88
CA ASN A 87 2.59 8.64 3.14
C ASN A 87 1.80 8.06 4.32
N LEU A 88 0.47 7.99 4.20
CA LEU A 88 -0.38 7.40 5.22
C LEU A 88 -0.08 5.91 5.46
N GLN A 89 0.26 5.16 4.41
CA GLN A 89 0.66 3.76 4.54
C GLN A 89 1.93 3.63 5.39
N ASN A 90 2.94 4.46 5.13
CA ASN A 90 4.17 4.47 5.93
C ASN A 90 3.90 4.84 7.40
N GLU A 91 3.04 5.82 7.64
CA GLU A 91 2.64 6.21 9.00
C GLU A 91 1.91 5.07 9.74
N VAL A 92 0.99 4.37 9.06
CA VAL A 92 0.31 3.19 9.61
C VAL A 92 1.33 2.07 9.91
N ASP A 93 2.28 1.82 9.02
CA ASP A 93 3.30 0.79 9.23
C ASP A 93 4.19 1.09 10.45
N VAL A 94 4.55 2.36 10.65
CA VAL A 94 5.28 2.81 11.85
C VAL A 94 4.44 2.59 13.11
N LEU A 95 3.19 3.05 13.11
CA LEU A 95 2.26 2.88 14.23
C LEU A 95 2.09 1.40 14.62
N LEU A 96 1.84 0.53 13.64
CA LEU A 96 1.66 -0.90 13.88
C LEU A 96 2.95 -1.57 14.38
N LYS A 97 4.11 -1.10 13.92
CA LYS A 97 5.40 -1.56 14.40
C LYS A 97 5.61 -1.18 15.87
N GLU A 98 5.30 0.05 16.26
CA GLU A 98 5.39 0.51 17.65
C GLU A 98 4.48 -0.32 18.55
N VAL A 99 3.22 -0.51 18.17
CA VAL A 99 2.26 -1.35 18.90
C VAL A 99 2.78 -2.77 19.08
N ARG A 100 3.29 -3.39 18.01
CA ARG A 100 3.90 -4.72 18.07
C ARG A 100 5.09 -4.76 19.02
N ASP A 101 5.93 -3.73 18.99
CA ASP A 101 7.13 -3.68 19.83
C ASP A 101 6.78 -3.44 21.32
N TYR A 102 5.65 -2.79 21.63
CA TYR A 102 5.09 -2.69 23.00
C TYR A 102 4.46 -3.99 23.53
N LEU A 103 3.98 -4.86 22.64
CA LEU A 103 3.35 -6.14 23.01
C LEU A 103 4.35 -7.30 23.18
N LYS A 104 5.64 -7.06 22.93
CA LYS A 104 6.72 -8.03 23.16
C LYS A 104 7.18 -8.01 24.61
#